data_AF-A0A523FX02-F1
#
_entry.id   AF-A0A523FX02-F1
#
_cell.length_a   1.000
_cell.length_b   1.000
_cell.length_c   1.000
_cell.angle_alpha   90.00
_cell.angle_beta   90.00
_cell.angle_gamma   90.00
#
_symmetry.space_group_name_H-M   'P 1'
#
loop_
_entity.id
_entity.type
_entity.pdbx_description
1 polymer ?
#
loop_
_entity_poly.entity_id
_entity_poly.type
_entity_poly.pdbx_seq_one_letter_code
_entity_poly.pdbx_strand_id
1 'polypeptide(L)' 'RAEDGTIMAIQHTEYPVHGVQFHPESIASEHGHAVLKNFLDIMESA' A
#
# COMPACT_ATOMS: atom_id res chain seq x y z
N ARG A 1 3.43 -3.11 10.31
CA ARG A 1 4.70 -2.57 10.86
C ARG A 1 5.80 -3.57 10.51
N ALA A 2 7.04 -3.14 10.35
CA ALA A 2 8.18 -4.05 10.25
C ALA A 2 8.53 -4.65 11.62
N GLU A 3 9.45 -5.62 11.65
CA GLU A 3 9.86 -6.34 12.87
C GLU A 3 10.41 -5.40 13.97
N ASP A 4 11.01 -4.29 13.57
CA ASP A 4 11.54 -3.23 14.44
C ASP A 4 10.46 -2.23 14.93
N GLY A 5 9.20 -2.42 14.52
CA GLY A 5 8.09 -1.54 14.85
C GLY A 5 7.88 -0.37 13.90
N THR A 6 8.71 -0.22 12.85
CA THR A 6 8.60 0.82 11.83
C THR A 6 7.23 0.76 11.14
N ILE A 7 6.60 1.92 10.97
CA ILE A 7 5.32 2.03 10.27
C ILE A 7 5.60 1.91 8.76
N MET A 8 5.01 0.90 8.13
CA MET A 8 5.25 0.59 6.71
C MET A 8 4.12 1.02 5.79
N ALA A 9 2.94 1.31 6.35
CA ALA A 9 1.79 1.76 5.61
C ALA A 9 0.85 2.57 6.50
N ILE A 10 0.12 3.50 5.89
CA ILE A 10 -0.91 4.32 6.52
C ILE A 10 -2.12 4.44 5.59
N GLN A 11 -3.29 4.69 6.16
CA GLN A 11 -4.48 5.12 5.43
C GLN A 11 -5.05 6.35 6.13
N HIS A 12 -5.56 7.29 5.34
CA HIS A 12 -6.35 8.39 5.88
C HIS A 12 -7.70 7.84 6.39
N THR A 13 -8.25 8.43 7.44
CA THR A 13 -9.49 7.94 8.07
C THR A 13 -10.76 8.38 7.33
N GLU A 14 -10.73 9.57 6.73
CA GLU A 14 -11.86 10.14 5.99
C GLU A 14 -11.76 10.01 4.46
N TYR A 15 -10.59 10.29 3.89
CA TYR A 15 -10.36 10.25 2.44
C TYR A 15 -9.77 8.93 1.96
N PRO A 16 -9.99 8.52 0.69
CA PRO A 16 -9.44 7.30 0.11
C PRO A 16 -7.94 7.44 -0.23
N VAL A 17 -7.12 7.83 0.76
CA VAL A 17 -5.69 8.09 0.60
C VAL A 17 -4.90 7.04 1.36
N HIS A 18 -3.98 6.39 0.65
CA HIS A 18 -3.15 5.30 1.16
C HIS A 18 -1.68 5.61 0.90
N GLY A 19 -0.81 5.28 1.86
CA GLY A 19 0.64 5.44 1.73
C GLY A 19 1.37 4.17 2.16
N VAL A 20 2.42 3.81 1.42
CA VAL A 20 3.33 2.70 1.74
C VAL A 20 4.77 3.19 1.72
N GLN A 21 5.61 2.66 2.61
CA GLN A 21 7.02 3.05 2.72
C GLN A 21 7.93 2.32 1.72
N PHE A 22 7.49 1.16 1.25
CA PHE A 22 8.21 0.38 0.24
C PHE A 22 7.75 0.74 -1.17
N HIS A 23 8.45 0.19 -2.17
CA HIS A 23 8.20 0.41 -3.58
C HIS A 23 7.41 -0.77 -4.19
N PRO A 24 6.06 -0.76 -4.16
CA PRO A 24 5.25 -1.84 -4.74
C PRO A 24 5.41 -1.95 -6.27
N GLU A 25 5.93 -0.93 -6.93
CA GLU A 25 6.25 -0.93 -8.36
C GLU A 25 7.55 -1.66 -8.70
N SER A 26 8.43 -1.90 -7.71
CA SER A 26 9.71 -2.55 -7.94
C SER A 26 9.55 -4.03 -8.29
N ILE A 27 10.32 -4.51 -9.28
CA ILE A 27 10.39 -5.94 -9.63
C ILE A 27 10.89 -6.83 -8.48
N ALA A 28 11.65 -6.24 -7.54
CA ALA A 28 12.16 -6.94 -6.37
C ALA A 28 11.09 -7.13 -5.26
N SER A 29 9.91 -6.51 -5.39
CA SER A 29 8.82 -6.62 -4.42
C SER A 29 7.97 -7.86 -4.70
N GLU A 30 8.10 -8.88 -3.85
CA GLU A 30 7.47 -10.22 -3.99
C GLU A 30 5.94 -10.18 -4.21
N HIS A 31 5.27 -9.12 -3.73
CA HIS A 31 3.82 -8.92 -3.89
C HIS A 31 3.42 -7.53 -4.40
N GLY A 32 4.36 -6.79 -5.01
CA GLY A 32 4.15 -5.40 -5.41
C GLY A 32 2.92 -5.19 -6.31
N HIS A 33 2.78 -6.01 -7.34
CA HIS A 33 1.64 -5.97 -8.27
C HIS A 33 0.29 -6.23 -7.60
N ALA A 34 0.23 -7.10 -6.59
CA ALA A 34 -1.01 -7.39 -5.87
C ALA A 34 -1.44 -6.18 -5.02
N VAL A 35 -0.48 -5.49 -4.40
CA VAL A 35 -0.74 -4.24 -3.65
C VAL A 35 -1.30 -3.16 -4.58
N LEU A 36 -0.70 -3.00 -5.77
CA LEU A 36 -1.18 -2.04 -6.77
C LEU A 36 -2.60 -2.38 -7.26
N LYS A 37 -2.88 -3.66 -7.53
CA LYS A 37 -4.24 -4.09 -7.91
C LYS A 37 -5.26 -3.76 -6.83
N ASN A 38 -4.97 -4.09 -5.58
CA ASN A 38 -5.88 -3.80 -4.47
C ASN A 38 -6.12 -2.29 -4.32
N PHE A 39 -5.09 -1.48 -4.49
CA PHE A 39 -5.24 -0.03 -4.47
C PHE A 39 -6.22 0.44 -5.55
N LEU A 40 -6.09 -0.04 -6.78
CA LEU A 40 -7.02 0.30 -7.87
C LEU A 40 -8.46 -0.15 -7.58
N ASP A 41 -8.64 -1.39 -7.13
CA ASP A 41 -9.97 -1.93 -6.78
C ASP A 41 -10.65 -1.08 -5.68
N ILE A 42 -9.88 -0.60 -4.69
CA ILE A 42 -10.39 0.29 -3.63
C ILE A 42 -10.76 1.67 -4.21
N MET A 43 -9.93 2.23 -5.10
CA MET A 43 -10.21 3.55 -5.72
C MET A 43 -11.41 3.51 -6.67
N GLU A 44 -11.68 2.38 -7.31
CA GLU A 44 -12.88 2.21 -8.15
C GLU A 44 -14.17 2.06 -7.31
N SER A 45 -14.03 1.64 -6.05
CA SER A 45 -15.16 1.40 -5.13
C SER A 45 -15.47 2.56 -4.19
N ALA A 46 -14.64 3.61 -4.20
CA ALA A 46 -14.71 4.78 -3.32
C ALA A 46 -15.38 5.98 -4.01
#